data_AF-A0A846NJQ6-F1
#
_entry.id   AF-A0A846NJQ6-F1
#
_cell.length_a   1.000
_cell.length_b   1.000
_cell.length_c   1.000
_cell.angle_alpha   90.00
_cell.angle_beta   90.00
_cell.angle_gamma   90.00
#
_symmetry.space_group_name_H-M   'P 1'
#
loop_
_entity.id
_entity.type
_entity.pdbx_description
1 polymer ?
#
loop_
_entity_poly.entity_id
_entity_poly.type
_entity_poly.pdbx_seq_one_letter_code
_entity_poly.pdbx_strand_id
1 'polypeptide(L)'
;MPTHEERTVWGRGDASDLKVFETDIGNLGGLICYENHMTLLKYTMATLGEEIHCTVWPGWWRMERHPGAKSKVELGETDPTRYCDIDPCIREYAFETQTFVVSASGYLPLQELPEEYADVGFHHASGGCAVVNPAGLYIVDPVLNEEKIIYADLDMDDRRLTKAYFDAVGHYTRWDVVSLNLNQVSWTPLGPKNISLYPPRREVGAKELREIAEKFEIDLDKLEALIEELRTGATL
;
A
#
# COMPACT_ATOMS: atom_id res chain seq x y z
N MET A 1 7.60 -1.34 5.71
CA MET A 1 8.14 -0.65 6.91
C MET A 1 8.13 -1.62 8.08
N PRO A 2 9.29 -2.00 8.67
CA PRO A 2 9.31 -3.00 9.74
C PRO A 2 8.60 -2.53 11.02
N THR A 3 7.84 -3.43 11.65
CA THR A 3 7.01 -3.17 12.84
C THR A 3 7.71 -3.66 14.11
N HIS A 4 7.73 -2.84 15.16
CA HIS A 4 8.24 -3.23 16.48
C HIS A 4 9.61 -3.96 16.44
N GLU A 5 9.71 -5.21 16.91
CA GLU A 5 10.97 -5.97 16.98
C GLU A 5 11.59 -6.24 15.62
N GLU A 6 10.80 -6.27 14.56
CA GLU A 6 11.25 -6.43 13.18
C GLU A 6 12.29 -5.37 12.78
N ARG A 7 12.23 -4.17 13.40
CA ARG A 7 13.19 -3.07 13.17
C ARG A 7 14.60 -3.38 13.64
N THR A 8 14.77 -4.41 14.46
CA THR A 8 16.09 -4.88 14.90
C THR A 8 16.79 -5.74 13.85
N VAL A 9 16.03 -6.26 12.87
CA VAL A 9 16.53 -7.21 11.86
C VAL A 9 16.41 -6.64 10.45
N TRP A 10 15.30 -5.99 10.11
CA TRP A 10 15.01 -5.55 8.74
C TRP A 10 15.15 -4.03 8.53
N GLY A 11 15.60 -3.67 7.34
CA GLY A 11 15.64 -2.29 6.85
C GLY A 11 14.30 -1.82 6.28
N ARG A 12 14.21 -0.53 5.93
CA ARG A 12 13.05 0.04 5.24
C ARG A 12 13.24 -0.08 3.73
N GLY A 13 12.17 -0.41 3.01
CA GLY A 13 12.09 -0.20 1.57
C GLY A 13 11.82 1.27 1.21
N ASP A 14 11.75 1.56 -0.08
CA ASP A 14 11.37 2.87 -0.61
C ASP A 14 10.15 2.76 -1.55
N ALA A 15 9.70 3.90 -2.09
CA ALA A 15 8.50 3.96 -2.92
C ALA A 15 8.70 3.44 -4.35
N SER A 16 9.92 3.09 -4.75
CA SER A 16 10.19 2.57 -6.10
C SER A 16 9.63 1.16 -6.32
N ASP A 17 9.25 0.47 -5.24
CA ASP A 17 8.61 -0.83 -5.25
C ASP A 17 7.08 -0.77 -5.09
N LEU A 18 6.49 0.42 -4.89
CA LEU A 18 5.03 0.60 -4.89
C LEU A 18 4.51 0.56 -6.33
N LYS A 19 4.14 -0.64 -6.78
CA LYS A 19 3.74 -0.94 -8.16
C LYS A 19 2.56 -1.90 -8.19
N VAL A 20 1.78 -1.77 -9.26
CA VAL A 20 0.75 -2.73 -9.66
C VAL A 20 1.22 -3.41 -10.95
N PHE A 21 1.01 -4.72 -11.05
CA PHE A 21 1.43 -5.55 -12.15
C PHE A 21 0.22 -5.95 -12.98
N GLU A 22 0.22 -5.60 -14.26
CA GLU A 22 -0.80 -6.05 -15.22
C GLU A 22 -0.58 -7.54 -15.52
N THR A 23 -1.65 -8.33 -15.40
CA THR A 23 -1.63 -9.77 -15.69
C THR A 23 -2.88 -10.17 -16.49
N ASP A 24 -2.91 -11.41 -16.97
CA ASP A 24 -4.06 -11.99 -17.68
C ASP A 24 -5.28 -12.25 -16.77
N ILE A 25 -5.10 -12.20 -15.45
CA ILE A 25 -6.15 -12.35 -14.43
C ILE A 25 -6.55 -11.03 -13.76
N GLY A 26 -6.01 -9.90 -14.22
CA GLY A 26 -6.25 -8.56 -13.68
C GLY A 26 -4.99 -7.91 -13.10
N ASN A 27 -5.17 -6.70 -12.56
CA ASN A 27 -4.08 -5.92 -12.01
C ASN A 27 -3.75 -6.33 -10.56
N LEU A 28 -2.57 -6.90 -10.36
CA LEU A 28 -2.11 -7.41 -9.07
C LEU A 28 -1.27 -6.38 -8.32
N GLY A 29 -1.56 -6.16 -7.05
CA GLY A 29 -0.69 -5.41 -6.14
C GLY A 29 -0.61 -6.11 -4.79
N GLY A 30 0.17 -5.55 -3.88
CA GLY A 30 0.31 -6.14 -2.56
C GLY A 30 1.05 -5.26 -1.56
N LEU A 31 0.74 -5.48 -0.29
CA LEU A 31 1.35 -4.82 0.85
C LEU A 31 1.58 -5.84 1.97
N ILE A 32 2.57 -5.57 2.83
CA ILE A 32 3.02 -6.53 3.83
C ILE A 32 2.57 -6.08 5.23
N CYS A 33 1.89 -6.97 5.95
CA CYS A 33 1.55 -6.80 7.36
C CYS A 33 0.93 -5.41 7.63
N TYR A 34 1.54 -4.58 8.49
CA TYR A 34 0.96 -3.29 8.88
C TYR A 34 0.96 -2.21 7.79
N GLU A 35 1.58 -2.45 6.63
CA GLU A 35 1.42 -1.56 5.48
C GLU A 35 -0.03 -1.50 4.99
N ASN A 36 -0.78 -2.59 5.18
CA ASN A 36 -2.21 -2.66 4.87
C ASN A 36 -3.06 -1.71 5.73
N HIS A 37 -2.57 -1.26 6.88
CA HIS A 37 -3.25 -0.24 7.69
C HIS A 37 -2.92 1.19 7.26
N MET A 38 -1.95 1.40 6.36
CA MET A 38 -1.48 2.73 5.98
C MET A 38 -2.35 3.34 4.88
N THR A 39 -3.22 4.29 5.25
CA THR A 39 -4.16 4.96 4.33
C THR A 39 -3.52 5.46 3.04
N LEU A 40 -2.35 6.09 3.11
CA LEU A 40 -1.67 6.62 1.92
C LEU A 40 -1.20 5.52 0.97
N LEU A 41 -0.80 4.35 1.49
CA LEU A 41 -0.39 3.23 0.64
C LEU A 41 -1.59 2.59 -0.02
N LYS A 42 -2.66 2.32 0.73
CA LYS A 42 -3.92 1.80 0.18
C LYS A 42 -4.44 2.69 -0.95
N TYR A 43 -4.50 3.99 -0.71
CA TYR A 43 -4.93 4.94 -1.72
C TYR A 43 -3.98 4.98 -2.93
N THR A 44 -2.66 4.86 -2.71
CA THR A 44 -1.69 4.75 -3.81
C THR A 44 -1.99 3.53 -4.68
N MET A 45 -2.15 2.34 -4.09
CA MET A 45 -2.46 1.10 -4.83
C MET A 45 -3.76 1.21 -5.62
N ALA A 46 -4.81 1.78 -5.00
CA ALA A 46 -6.07 2.04 -5.67
C ALA A 46 -5.93 3.00 -6.86
N THR A 47 -5.15 4.08 -6.72
CA THR A 47 -4.89 5.03 -7.82
C THR A 47 -4.04 4.44 -8.95
N LEU A 48 -3.20 3.45 -8.64
CA LEU A 48 -2.44 2.68 -9.63
C LEU A 48 -3.29 1.62 -10.35
N GLY A 49 -4.59 1.52 -10.02
CA GLY A 49 -5.53 0.65 -10.71
C GLY A 49 -5.44 -0.81 -10.26
N GLU A 50 -5.06 -1.08 -9.02
CA GLU A 50 -5.13 -2.41 -8.43
C GLU A 50 -6.55 -2.98 -8.52
N GLU A 51 -6.65 -4.28 -8.79
CA GLU A 51 -7.90 -5.04 -8.87
C GLU A 51 -7.92 -6.21 -7.90
N ILE A 52 -6.76 -6.86 -7.72
CA ILE A 52 -6.56 -7.96 -6.77
C ILE A 52 -5.37 -7.58 -5.87
N HIS A 53 -5.66 -7.46 -4.59
CA HIS A 53 -4.71 -7.11 -3.55
C HIS A 53 -4.24 -8.37 -2.81
N CYS A 54 -2.95 -8.66 -2.90
CA CYS A 54 -2.32 -9.76 -2.19
C CYS A 54 -1.67 -9.25 -0.90
N THR A 55 -2.13 -9.74 0.24
CA THR A 55 -1.61 -9.34 1.54
C THR A 55 -1.07 -10.52 2.31
N VAL A 56 0.05 -10.31 3.01
CA VAL A 56 0.75 -11.35 3.78
C VAL A 56 0.94 -10.94 5.23
N TRP A 57 0.69 -11.89 6.12
CA TRP A 57 0.74 -11.71 7.56
C TRP A 57 1.56 -12.84 8.21
N PRO A 58 2.25 -12.57 9.34
CA PRO A 58 2.94 -13.63 10.07
C PRO A 58 1.96 -14.64 10.70
N GLY A 59 0.69 -14.26 10.87
CA GLY A 59 -0.36 -15.11 11.41
C GLY A 59 -1.59 -14.32 11.81
N TRP A 60 -2.57 -15.01 12.38
CA TRP A 60 -3.72 -14.42 13.06
C TRP A 60 -3.54 -14.46 14.58
N TRP A 61 -4.02 -13.44 15.27
CA TRP A 61 -3.90 -13.31 16.72
C TRP A 61 -5.14 -12.66 17.33
N ARG A 62 -5.30 -12.86 18.63
CA ARG A 62 -6.19 -12.08 19.48
C ARG A 62 -5.44 -10.85 20.00
N MET A 63 -6.09 -9.71 20.04
CA MET A 63 -5.53 -8.45 20.54
C MET A 63 -6.35 -7.96 21.73
N GLU A 64 -5.66 -7.60 22.81
CA GLU A 64 -6.27 -7.05 24.02
C GLU A 64 -5.96 -5.56 24.15
N ARG A 65 -6.93 -4.73 23.75
CA ARG A 65 -6.90 -3.25 23.80
C ARG A 65 -5.84 -2.57 22.92
N HIS A 66 -4.66 -3.15 22.69
CA HIS A 66 -3.62 -2.54 21.85
C HIS A 66 -2.72 -3.58 21.16
N PRO A 67 -2.03 -3.22 20.06
CA PRO A 67 -1.20 -4.15 19.27
C PRO A 67 0.00 -4.77 19.97
N GLY A 68 0.34 -4.32 21.18
CA GLY A 68 1.43 -4.90 21.98
C GLY A 68 0.97 -5.99 22.94
N ALA A 69 -0.35 -6.16 23.11
CA ALA A 69 -0.95 -7.19 23.96
C ALA A 69 -1.69 -8.18 23.05
N LYS A 70 -0.90 -8.97 22.33
CA LYS A 70 -1.44 -10.02 21.45
C LYS A 70 -1.53 -11.34 22.21
N SER A 71 -2.29 -12.31 21.71
CA SER A 71 -2.31 -13.67 22.23
C SER A 71 -2.76 -14.62 21.12
N LYS A 72 -2.54 -15.92 21.34
CA LYS A 72 -2.99 -16.93 20.38
C LYS A 72 -4.52 -17.01 20.38
N VAL A 73 -5.10 -17.27 19.21
CA VAL A 73 -6.53 -17.63 19.14
C VAL A 73 -6.72 -19.03 19.72
N GLU A 74 -7.60 -19.15 20.71
CA GLU A 74 -7.92 -20.44 21.33
C GLU A 74 -8.95 -21.22 20.50
N LEU A 75 -8.88 -22.55 20.57
CA LEU A 75 -9.87 -23.44 19.96
C LEU A 75 -11.23 -23.25 20.64
N GLY A 76 -12.27 -22.94 19.85
CA GLY A 76 -13.63 -22.75 20.35
C GLY A 76 -14.01 -21.32 20.72
N GLU A 77 -13.15 -20.34 20.42
CA GLU A 77 -13.51 -18.91 20.52
C GLU A 77 -14.70 -18.60 19.60
N THR A 78 -15.76 -18.01 20.15
CA THR A 78 -17.06 -17.83 19.47
C THR A 78 -17.04 -16.74 18.38
N ASP A 79 -16.01 -15.90 18.35
CA ASP A 79 -15.85 -14.81 17.38
C ASP A 79 -14.36 -14.44 17.25
N PRO A 80 -13.56 -15.26 16.55
CA PRO A 80 -12.11 -15.06 16.47
C PRO A 80 -11.72 -13.88 15.57
N THR A 81 -12.67 -13.30 14.83
CA THR A 81 -12.41 -12.17 13.92
C THR A 81 -12.48 -10.84 14.65
N ARG A 82 -13.40 -10.68 15.60
CA ARG A 82 -13.60 -9.44 16.36
C ARG A 82 -12.37 -8.92 17.10
N TYR A 83 -11.46 -9.80 17.50
CA TYR A 83 -10.30 -9.45 18.31
C TYR A 83 -9.00 -9.38 17.51
N CYS A 84 -9.05 -9.50 16.18
CA CYS A 84 -7.88 -9.35 15.33
C CYS A 84 -7.99 -8.07 14.51
N ASP A 85 -6.92 -7.29 14.46
CA ASP A 85 -6.82 -6.09 13.62
C ASP A 85 -6.79 -6.42 12.12
N ILE A 86 -6.44 -7.65 11.75
CA ILE A 86 -6.43 -8.11 10.36
C ILE A 86 -7.85 -8.13 9.77
N ASP A 87 -8.86 -8.57 10.52
CA ASP A 87 -10.26 -8.65 10.05
C ASP A 87 -10.79 -7.30 9.52
N PRO A 88 -10.81 -6.22 10.31
CA PRO A 88 -11.25 -4.93 9.79
C PRO A 88 -10.28 -4.38 8.73
N CYS A 89 -8.99 -4.72 8.78
CA CYS A 89 -8.00 -4.26 7.81
C CYS A 89 -8.31 -4.75 6.40
N ILE A 90 -8.42 -6.07 6.21
CA ILE A 90 -8.59 -6.66 4.88
C ILE A 90 -9.98 -6.38 4.31
N ARG A 91 -10.99 -6.27 5.17
CA ARG A 91 -12.37 -5.96 4.76
C ARG A 91 -12.52 -4.51 4.36
N GLU A 92 -11.96 -3.60 5.13
CA GLU A 92 -11.97 -2.17 4.78
C GLU A 92 -11.10 -1.91 3.56
N TYR A 93 -9.95 -2.56 3.42
CA TYR A 93 -9.13 -2.48 2.21
C TYR A 93 -9.97 -2.81 0.97
N ALA A 94 -10.64 -3.96 0.98
CA ALA A 94 -11.46 -4.42 -0.14
C ALA A 94 -12.56 -3.41 -0.48
N PHE A 95 -13.28 -2.92 0.53
CA PHE A 95 -14.38 -1.96 0.34
C PHE A 95 -13.89 -0.59 -0.14
N GLU A 96 -12.88 -0.01 0.52
CA GLU A 96 -12.43 1.36 0.23
C GLU A 96 -11.73 1.48 -1.12
N THR A 97 -11.07 0.40 -1.58
CA THR A 97 -10.35 0.36 -2.87
C THR A 97 -11.16 -0.31 -3.98
N GLN A 98 -12.28 -0.96 -3.63
CA GLN A 98 -13.08 -1.80 -4.51
C GLN A 98 -12.21 -2.87 -5.20
N THR A 99 -11.38 -3.58 -4.42
CA THR A 99 -10.52 -4.67 -4.89
C THR A 99 -10.92 -6.00 -4.24
N PHE A 100 -10.53 -7.11 -4.86
CA PHE A 100 -10.50 -8.39 -4.15
C PHE A 100 -9.28 -8.43 -3.24
N VAL A 101 -9.43 -8.91 -2.01
CA VAL A 101 -8.29 -9.11 -1.11
C VAL A 101 -8.05 -10.59 -0.92
N VAL A 102 -6.85 -11.04 -1.29
CA VAL A 102 -6.33 -12.39 -1.03
C VAL A 102 -5.35 -12.28 0.12
N SER A 103 -5.79 -12.74 1.30
CA SER A 103 -5.02 -12.66 2.54
C SER A 103 -4.39 -14.01 2.88
N ALA A 104 -3.06 -14.03 2.98
CA ALA A 104 -2.30 -15.20 3.37
C ALA A 104 -1.64 -14.97 4.74
N SER A 105 -1.77 -15.94 5.63
CA SER A 105 -1.26 -15.86 6.99
C SER A 105 -0.57 -17.17 7.37
N GLY A 106 0.58 -17.08 8.03
CA GLY A 106 1.29 -18.27 8.51
C GLY A 106 0.45 -19.10 9.49
N TYR A 107 0.66 -20.42 9.47
CA TYR A 107 0.22 -21.34 10.52
C TYR A 107 1.40 -22.17 11.02
N LEU A 108 1.59 -22.23 12.35
CA LEU A 108 2.59 -23.05 13.01
C LEU A 108 1.95 -23.77 14.21
N PRO A 109 1.77 -25.11 14.14
CA PRO A 109 1.30 -25.90 15.27
C PRO A 109 2.26 -25.79 16.45
N LEU A 110 1.73 -25.66 17.68
CA LEU A 110 2.57 -25.57 18.89
C LEU A 110 3.40 -26.83 19.11
N GLN A 111 2.88 -27.98 18.67
CA GLN A 111 3.54 -29.27 18.77
C GLN A 111 4.81 -29.36 17.90
N GLU A 112 4.94 -28.49 16.90
CA GLU A 112 6.08 -28.43 15.99
C GLU A 112 7.14 -27.41 16.44
N LEU A 113 6.82 -26.60 17.46
CA LEU A 113 7.74 -25.61 18.00
C LEU A 113 8.80 -26.30 18.89
N PRO A 114 10.10 -26.10 18.63
CA PRO A 114 11.14 -26.64 19.50
C PRO A 114 11.00 -26.11 20.93
N GLU A 115 11.31 -26.95 21.92
CA GLU A 115 11.13 -26.63 23.35
C GLU A 115 11.93 -25.38 23.78
N GLU A 116 13.10 -25.16 23.18
CA GLU A 116 13.93 -23.97 23.40
C GLU A 116 13.27 -22.65 22.95
N TYR A 117 12.23 -22.74 22.11
CA TYR A 117 11.45 -21.61 21.62
C TYR A 117 10.04 -21.58 22.21
N ALA A 118 9.71 -22.41 23.22
CA ALA A 118 8.38 -22.42 23.83
C ALA A 118 7.94 -21.06 24.42
N ASP A 119 8.92 -20.23 24.81
CA ASP A 119 8.73 -18.90 25.41
C ASP A 119 8.85 -17.73 24.41
N VAL A 120 8.91 -17.96 23.09
CA VAL A 120 9.04 -16.88 22.08
C VAL A 120 7.82 -15.95 21.95
N GLY A 121 6.87 -15.98 22.88
CA GLY A 121 5.84 -14.95 23.04
C GLY A 121 4.84 -14.86 21.88
N PHE A 122 4.47 -13.62 21.49
CA PHE A 122 3.32 -13.28 20.63
C PHE A 122 3.42 -13.73 19.16
N HIS A 123 4.44 -14.49 18.78
CA HIS A 123 4.78 -14.84 17.40
C HIS A 123 4.08 -16.10 16.86
N HIS A 124 2.90 -16.45 17.40
CA HIS A 124 2.24 -17.68 17.00
C HIS A 124 1.29 -17.47 15.82
N ALA A 125 1.78 -17.95 14.68
CA ALA A 125 1.08 -18.15 13.43
C ALA A 125 -0.16 -19.05 13.61
N SER A 126 -1.35 -18.46 13.81
CA SER A 126 -2.61 -19.22 14.00
C SER A 126 -3.38 -19.49 12.70
N GLY A 127 -2.75 -19.31 11.53
CA GLY A 127 -3.42 -19.29 10.24
C GLY A 127 -4.06 -17.92 10.00
N GLY A 128 -5.25 -17.92 9.42
CA GLY A 128 -6.05 -16.73 9.11
C GLY A 128 -6.05 -16.37 7.64
N CYS A 129 -5.77 -17.33 6.75
CA CYS A 129 -5.93 -17.13 5.32
C CYS A 129 -7.42 -16.89 5.00
N ALA A 130 -7.71 -15.90 4.17
CA ALA A 130 -9.07 -15.49 3.84
C ALA A 130 -9.13 -14.85 2.44
N VAL A 131 -10.33 -14.81 1.86
CA VAL A 131 -10.60 -14.08 0.62
C VAL A 131 -11.78 -13.16 0.80
N VAL A 132 -11.65 -11.90 0.42
CA VAL A 132 -12.68 -10.86 0.58
C VAL A 132 -13.03 -10.26 -0.78
N ASN A 133 -14.33 -10.07 -1.04
CA ASN A 133 -14.80 -9.41 -2.25
C ASN A 133 -14.78 -7.87 -2.13
N PRO A 134 -14.94 -7.12 -3.23
CA PRO A 134 -14.95 -5.66 -3.24
C PRO A 134 -16.01 -5.00 -2.35
N ALA A 135 -17.02 -5.75 -1.89
CA ALA A 135 -18.03 -5.25 -0.95
C ALA A 135 -17.61 -5.41 0.52
N GLY A 136 -16.37 -5.85 0.81
CA GLY A 136 -15.87 -6.08 2.17
C GLY A 136 -16.45 -7.33 2.84
N LEU A 137 -16.97 -8.28 2.04
CA LEU A 137 -17.55 -9.53 2.52
C LEU A 137 -16.62 -10.70 2.24
N TYR A 138 -16.54 -11.65 3.16
CA TYR A 138 -15.78 -12.87 2.96
C TYR A 138 -16.39 -13.73 1.85
N ILE A 139 -15.56 -14.10 0.88
CA ILE A 139 -15.82 -15.23 -0.04
C ILE A 139 -15.37 -16.52 0.63
N VAL A 140 -14.22 -16.45 1.32
CA VAL A 140 -13.70 -17.51 2.18
C VAL A 140 -13.39 -16.89 3.54
N ASP A 141 -14.08 -17.36 4.57
CA ASP A 141 -13.83 -16.94 5.95
C ASP A 141 -12.41 -17.30 6.42
N PRO A 142 -11.83 -16.57 7.39
CA PRO A 142 -10.50 -16.84 7.91
C PRO A 142 -10.34 -18.28 8.41
N VAL A 143 -9.38 -19.00 7.83
CA VAL A 143 -9.06 -20.38 8.20
C VAL A 143 -8.06 -20.39 9.35
N LEU A 144 -8.52 -20.78 10.55
CA LEU A 144 -7.72 -20.73 11.78
C LEU A 144 -7.35 -22.12 12.28
N ASN A 145 -6.17 -22.23 12.86
CA ASN A 145 -5.66 -23.43 13.52
C ASN A 145 -5.57 -24.69 12.62
N GLU A 146 -5.60 -24.54 11.30
CA GLU A 146 -5.41 -25.63 10.33
C GLU A 146 -4.56 -25.18 9.14
N GLU A 147 -3.73 -26.09 8.61
CA GLU A 147 -3.06 -25.89 7.32
C GLU A 147 -4.04 -26.23 6.20
N LYS A 148 -4.21 -25.32 5.24
CA LYS A 148 -5.20 -25.49 4.18
C LYS A 148 -4.87 -24.67 2.94
N ILE A 149 -5.10 -25.28 1.78
CA ILE A 149 -5.23 -24.54 0.53
C ILE A 149 -6.68 -24.08 0.40
N ILE A 150 -6.89 -22.78 0.35
CA ILE A 150 -8.21 -22.18 0.09
C ILE A 150 -8.34 -21.83 -1.39
N TYR A 151 -9.56 -21.96 -1.91
CA TYR A 151 -9.91 -21.64 -3.29
C TYR A 151 -11.11 -20.69 -3.29
N ALA A 152 -11.12 -19.73 -4.21
CA ALA A 152 -12.22 -18.80 -4.41
C ALA A 152 -12.31 -18.42 -5.89
N ASP A 153 -13.53 -18.30 -6.40
CA ASP A 153 -13.79 -17.72 -7.72
C ASP A 153 -14.02 -16.22 -7.56
N LEU A 154 -13.27 -15.41 -8.31
CA LEU A 154 -13.37 -13.95 -8.26
C LEU A 154 -14.19 -13.45 -9.46
N ASP A 155 -15.44 -13.06 -9.23
CA ASP A 155 -16.28 -12.47 -10.28
C ASP A 155 -15.97 -10.98 -10.44
N MET A 156 -15.27 -10.62 -11.53
CA MET A 156 -14.88 -9.24 -11.79
C MET A 156 -16.06 -8.26 -11.92
N ASP A 157 -17.30 -8.75 -12.11
CA ASP A 157 -18.49 -7.90 -12.07
C ASP A 157 -18.80 -7.37 -10.67
N ASP A 158 -18.45 -8.08 -9.58
CA ASP A 158 -18.61 -7.58 -8.20
C ASP A 158 -17.88 -6.25 -8.00
N ARG A 159 -16.69 -6.12 -8.59
CA ARG A 159 -15.92 -4.88 -8.55
C ARG A 159 -16.63 -3.75 -9.29
N ARG A 160 -17.16 -4.02 -10.48
CA ARG A 160 -17.88 -3.03 -11.30
C ARG A 160 -19.14 -2.55 -10.60
N LEU A 161 -19.89 -3.49 -10.01
CA LEU A 161 -21.11 -3.21 -9.25
C LEU A 161 -20.78 -2.36 -8.02
N THR A 162 -19.78 -2.71 -7.23
CA THR A 162 -19.38 -1.90 -6.07
C THR A 162 -18.93 -0.49 -6.48
N LYS A 163 -18.10 -0.37 -7.52
CA LYS A 163 -17.68 0.94 -8.05
C LYS A 163 -18.84 1.81 -8.53
N ALA A 164 -19.90 1.21 -9.07
CA ALA A 164 -21.09 1.94 -9.48
C ALA A 164 -21.83 2.59 -8.30
N TYR A 165 -21.71 2.04 -7.08
CA TYR A 165 -22.25 2.64 -5.85
C TYR A 165 -21.26 3.59 -5.19
N PHE A 166 -19.98 3.20 -5.11
CA PHE A 166 -18.93 3.96 -4.45
C PHE A 166 -17.58 3.75 -5.16
N ASP A 167 -17.02 4.82 -5.72
CA ASP A 167 -15.70 4.82 -6.36
C ASP A 167 -14.78 5.87 -5.73
N ALA A 168 -13.98 5.43 -4.75
CA ALA A 168 -13.14 6.29 -3.92
C ALA A 168 -12.06 7.06 -4.71
N VAL A 169 -11.62 6.51 -5.84
CA VAL A 169 -10.59 7.09 -6.72
C VAL A 169 -11.16 7.74 -7.98
N GLY A 170 -12.47 7.56 -8.23
CA GLY A 170 -13.19 8.15 -9.34
C GLY A 170 -14.14 9.26 -8.90
N HIS A 171 -15.44 9.03 -9.05
CA HIS A 171 -16.44 10.10 -8.93
C HIS A 171 -16.69 10.59 -7.49
N TYR A 172 -16.34 9.82 -6.45
CA TYR A 172 -16.41 10.28 -5.06
C TYR A 172 -15.20 11.13 -4.65
N THR A 173 -14.14 11.17 -5.47
CA THR A 173 -12.90 11.83 -5.08
C THR A 173 -13.01 13.35 -5.11
N ARG A 174 -12.49 13.99 -4.07
CA ARG A 174 -12.45 15.45 -3.91
C ARG A 174 -11.04 16.01 -4.11
N TRP A 175 -10.52 15.82 -5.32
CA TRP A 175 -9.19 16.31 -5.72
C TRP A 175 -9.06 17.84 -5.64
N ASP A 176 -10.19 18.55 -5.63
CA ASP A 176 -10.29 19.99 -5.39
C ASP A 176 -9.99 20.39 -3.93
N VAL A 177 -10.09 19.46 -2.98
CA VAL A 177 -9.88 19.71 -1.53
C VAL A 177 -8.59 19.06 -1.03
N VAL A 178 -8.31 17.83 -1.46
CA VAL A 178 -7.16 17.04 -1.02
C VAL A 178 -6.44 16.41 -2.20
N SER A 179 -5.11 16.31 -2.14
CA SER A 179 -4.31 15.63 -3.16
C SER A 179 -3.28 14.70 -2.51
N LEU A 180 -2.96 13.60 -3.21
CA LEU A 180 -1.88 12.69 -2.88
C LEU A 180 -0.72 12.97 -3.83
N ASN A 181 0.48 13.16 -3.29
CA ASN A 181 1.72 13.25 -4.07
C ASN A 181 2.62 12.06 -3.72
N LEU A 182 2.87 11.20 -4.70
CA LEU A 182 3.76 10.05 -4.55
C LEU A 182 5.19 10.45 -4.92
N ASN A 183 6.12 10.34 -3.97
CA ASN A 183 7.54 10.52 -4.24
C ASN A 183 8.18 9.19 -4.63
N GLN A 184 8.37 8.95 -5.93
CA GLN A 184 8.95 7.71 -6.47
C GLN A 184 10.49 7.73 -6.57
N VAL A 185 11.16 8.71 -5.97
CA VAL A 185 12.62 8.76 -5.99
C VAL A 185 13.20 7.67 -5.08
N SER A 186 13.95 6.74 -5.65
CA SER A 186 14.64 5.68 -4.90
C SER A 186 15.62 6.25 -3.89
N TRP A 187 15.72 5.60 -2.74
CA TRP A 187 16.59 6.03 -1.65
C TRP A 187 18.04 5.61 -1.97
N THR A 188 18.79 6.53 -2.57
CA THR A 188 20.21 6.30 -2.88
C THR A 188 21.07 6.88 -1.74
N PRO A 189 21.74 6.06 -0.91
CA PRO A 189 22.53 6.55 0.22
C PRO A 189 23.75 7.38 -0.19
N LEU A 190 24.23 7.19 -1.43
CA LEU A 190 25.37 7.90 -2.01
C LEU A 190 24.97 8.49 -3.37
N GLY A 191 24.83 9.80 -3.45
CA GLY A 191 24.55 10.54 -4.68
C GLY A 191 24.73 12.04 -4.45
N PRO A 192 24.92 12.86 -5.51
CA PRO A 192 24.97 14.30 -5.35
C PRO A 192 23.65 14.75 -4.72
N LYS A 193 23.72 15.23 -3.47
CA LYS A 193 22.58 15.78 -2.74
C LYS A 193 22.14 17.10 -3.38
N ASN A 194 21.50 17.04 -4.54
CA ASN A 194 20.58 18.10 -4.94
C ASN A 194 19.30 17.90 -4.15
N ILE A 195 19.35 18.22 -2.85
CA ILE A 195 18.17 18.39 -2.01
C ILE A 195 17.51 19.69 -2.48
N SER A 196 16.84 19.62 -3.62
CA SER A 196 15.81 20.59 -3.95
C SER A 196 14.56 20.15 -3.18
N LEU A 197 14.17 20.94 -2.17
CA LEU A 197 12.86 20.81 -1.51
C LEU A 197 11.70 21.19 -2.44
N TYR A 198 12.00 21.62 -3.66
CA TYR A 198 11.03 21.99 -4.69
C TYR A 198 10.98 20.90 -5.76
N PRO A 199 9.79 20.64 -6.34
CA PRO A 199 9.66 19.77 -7.50
C PRO A 199 10.65 20.23 -8.58
N PRO A 200 11.16 19.29 -9.41
CA PRO A 200 12.02 19.67 -10.52
C PRO A 200 11.33 20.79 -11.30
N ARG A 201 11.98 21.96 -11.39
CA ARG A 201 11.43 23.07 -12.17
C ARG A 201 11.22 22.54 -13.58
N ARG A 202 9.98 22.63 -14.07
CA ARG A 202 9.62 22.22 -15.43
C ARG A 202 10.64 22.84 -16.40
N GLU A 203 11.31 22.01 -17.18
CA GLU A 203 12.14 22.49 -18.27
C GLU A 203 11.22 23.05 -19.37
N VAL A 204 11.42 24.33 -19.70
CA VAL A 204 10.73 24.97 -20.81
C VAL A 204 11.49 24.59 -22.09
N GLY A 205 10.81 23.91 -23.01
CA GLY A 205 11.42 23.51 -24.27
C GLY A 205 11.67 24.70 -25.21
N ALA A 206 12.61 24.58 -26.14
CA ALA A 206 12.97 25.66 -27.08
C ALA A 206 11.78 26.21 -27.89
N LYS A 207 10.80 25.36 -28.21
CA LYS A 207 9.57 25.80 -28.88
C LYS A 207 8.72 26.71 -28.01
N GLU A 208 8.52 26.32 -26.75
CA GLU A 208 7.74 27.07 -25.78
C GLU A 208 8.42 28.40 -25.40
N LEU A 209 9.76 28.42 -25.34
CA LEU A 209 10.54 29.66 -25.17
C LEU A 209 10.31 30.65 -26.31
N ARG A 210 10.30 30.17 -27.56
CA ARG A 210 10.00 31.02 -28.73
C ARG A 210 8.58 31.57 -28.69
N GLU A 211 7.61 30.74 -28.34
CA GLU A 211 6.20 31.16 -28.22
C GLU A 211 6.03 32.22 -27.13
N ILE A 212 6.75 32.11 -26.01
CA ILE A 212 6.74 33.11 -24.93
C ILE A 212 7.44 34.40 -25.37
N ALA A 213 8.61 34.29 -25.99
CA ALA A 213 9.37 35.43 -26.51
C ALA A 213 8.53 36.25 -27.51
N GLU A 214 7.85 35.58 -28.44
CA GLU A 214 6.95 36.22 -29.41
C GLU A 214 5.73 36.84 -28.72
N LYS A 215 5.08 36.12 -27.81
CA LYS A 215 3.88 36.59 -27.10
C LYS A 215 4.12 37.85 -26.29
N PHE A 216 5.29 37.98 -25.67
CA PHE A 216 5.63 39.11 -24.81
C PHE A 216 6.57 40.12 -25.48
N GLU A 217 6.86 39.96 -26.77
CA GLU A 217 7.78 40.80 -27.55
C GLU A 217 9.17 40.93 -26.89
N ILE A 218 9.65 39.84 -26.30
CA ILE A 218 10.96 39.74 -25.66
C ILE A 218 11.93 39.10 -26.64
N ASP A 219 13.15 39.64 -26.72
CA ASP A 219 14.24 39.03 -27.46
C ASP A 219 14.59 37.65 -26.88
N LEU A 220 14.65 36.63 -27.74
CA LEU A 220 14.82 35.23 -27.32
C LEU A 220 16.15 35.04 -26.58
N ASP A 221 17.23 35.65 -27.06
CA ASP A 221 18.56 35.50 -26.45
C ASP A 221 18.59 36.14 -25.05
N LYS A 222 17.91 37.27 -24.86
CA LYS A 222 17.73 37.89 -23.53
C LYS A 222 16.89 37.02 -22.59
N LEU A 223 15.83 36.39 -23.10
CA LEU A 223 14.98 35.50 -22.30
C LEU A 223 15.76 34.25 -21.86
N GLU A 224 16.55 33.67 -22.77
CA GLU A 224 17.42 32.53 -22.47
C GLU A 224 18.50 32.89 -21.44
N ALA A 225 19.13 34.07 -21.56
CA ALA A 225 20.11 34.56 -20.60
C ALA A 225 19.50 34.78 -19.20
N LEU A 226 18.29 35.36 -19.12
CA LEU A 226 17.57 35.58 -17.86
C LEU A 226 17.23 34.26 -17.15
N ILE A 227 16.82 33.25 -17.93
CA ILE A 227 16.52 31.91 -17.40
C ILE A 227 17.80 31.27 -16.85
N GLU A 228 18.93 31.44 -17.52
CA GLU A 228 20.21 30.91 -17.07
C GLU A 228 20.73 31.61 -15.81
N GLU A 229 20.52 32.93 -15.69
CA GLU A 229 20.79 33.70 -14.47
C GLU A 229 19.93 33.21 -13.29
N LEU A 230 18.62 32.98 -13.52
CA LEU A 230 17.71 32.43 -12.52
C LEU A 230 18.01 30.96 -12.14
N ARG A 231 18.68 30.20 -13.02
CA ARG A 231 19.11 28.81 -12.77
C ARG A 231 20.39 28.75 -11.95
N THR A 232 21.34 29.65 -12.23
CA THR A 232 22.66 29.68 -11.58
C THR A 232 22.64 30.40 -10.23
N GLY A 233 21.58 31.17 -9.94
CA GLY A 233 21.40 31.84 -8.65
C GLY A 233 22.39 32.98 -8.40
N ALA A 234 23.06 33.47 -9.45
CA ALA A 234 23.99 34.58 -9.38
C ALA A 234 23.23 35.91 -9.35
N THR A 235 22.80 36.37 -8.18
CA THR A 235 22.49 37.79 -7.96
C THR A 235 23.79 38.59 -7.88
N LEU A 236 23.90 39.66 -8.68
CA LEU A 236 24.81 40.78 -8.42
C LEU A 236 24.45 41.49 -7.10
#